data_AF-A0AAN7Z0B7-F1
#
_entry.id   AF-A0AAN7Z0B7-F1
#
_cell.length_a   1.000
_cell.length_b   1.000
_cell.length_c   1.000
_cell.angle_alpha   90.00
_cell.angle_beta   90.00
_cell.angle_gamma   90.00
#
_symmetry.space_group_name_H-M   'P 1'
#
loop_
_entity.id
_entity.type
_entity.pdbx_description
1 polymer ?
#
loop_
_entity_poly.entity_id
_entity_poly.type
_entity_poly.pdbx_seq_one_letter_code
_entity_poly.pdbx_strand_id
1 'polypeptide(L)'
;MERNADVSKKLETAGGKLFGLNVDLVNLRKEVYDGQSRTPDMEFGTPEEDAFRRDATVNAMFFHLEKQEVVDLTGRGFKDLAARIVRTPLDPHQTFMDDPLRVLRFIRVSSKLGFALHSDATRCMKEDEIRRALDTMITRDRINIELFKMMRDTHAAAAFQHIFESNLYTPIFLRLDSPLLDTLKTEFPILGLPTSPPWPMTWPRAYQLLAYLLKDSSNIGNLIQSEENVDHLWVMAAYAPIAGLRQKMLGQAVQEATTALRLPTKISQLLENALRNFIPFWRFWTPLQHNQRSPIHEALLAWLFAPGAQLGARK
;
A
#
# COMPACT_ATOMS: atom_id res chain seq x y z
N MET A 1 10.29 -33.49 -11.81
CA MET A 1 9.52 -32.54 -11.01
C MET A 1 9.95 -32.74 -9.57
N GLU A 2 10.80 -31.86 -9.03
CA GLU A 2 11.18 -31.91 -7.64
C GLU A 2 10.05 -31.29 -6.80
N ARG A 3 9.56 -32.03 -5.80
CA ARG A 3 8.61 -31.49 -4.82
C ARG A 3 9.32 -30.36 -4.08
N ASN A 4 8.79 -29.14 -4.19
CA ASN A 4 9.25 -28.01 -3.40
C ASN A 4 8.75 -28.22 -1.95
N ALA A 5 9.53 -28.95 -1.15
CA ALA A 5 9.11 -29.55 0.11
C ALA A 5 8.83 -28.53 1.24
N ASP A 6 9.21 -27.26 1.07
CA ASP A 6 9.08 -26.23 2.10
C ASP A 6 7.78 -25.40 2.02
N VAL A 7 6.90 -25.64 1.05
CA VAL A 7 5.62 -24.90 0.96
C VAL A 7 4.44 -25.85 0.78
N SER A 8 3.62 -25.90 1.83
CA SER A 8 2.20 -26.28 1.82
C SER A 8 1.88 -27.77 2.05
N LYS A 9 1.61 -28.09 3.32
CA LYS A 9 0.90 -29.31 3.74
C LYS A 9 -0.61 -29.29 3.41
N LYS A 10 -1.13 -28.35 2.61
CA LYS A 10 -2.57 -28.20 2.41
C LYS A 10 -3.08 -27.97 0.99
N LEU A 11 -2.27 -28.12 -0.07
CA LEU A 11 -2.74 -28.40 -1.44
C LEU A 11 -1.53 -28.67 -2.35
N GLU A 12 -1.60 -29.74 -3.14
CA GLU A 12 -0.54 -30.19 -4.06
C GLU A 12 -0.31 -29.15 -5.16
N THR A 13 0.65 -28.25 -4.95
CA THR A 13 1.20 -27.38 -6.00
C THR A 13 2.46 -28.03 -6.55
N ALA A 14 2.58 -28.13 -7.87
CA ALA A 14 3.77 -28.64 -8.53
C ALA A 14 4.41 -27.54 -9.37
N GLY A 15 5.58 -27.06 -8.92
CA GLY A 15 6.41 -26.14 -9.69
C GLY A 15 7.47 -26.88 -10.50
N GLY A 16 7.85 -26.36 -11.66
CA GLY A 16 8.92 -26.92 -12.46
C GLY A 16 9.32 -26.05 -13.64
N LYS A 17 10.37 -26.47 -14.35
CA LYS A 17 10.75 -25.88 -15.65
C LYS A 17 10.20 -26.72 -16.79
N LEU A 18 9.41 -26.11 -17.65
CA LEU A 18 8.87 -26.71 -18.87
C LEU A 18 9.26 -25.83 -20.05
N PHE A 19 9.97 -26.40 -21.04
CA PHE A 19 10.51 -25.66 -22.20
C PHE A 19 11.31 -24.40 -21.82
N GLY A 20 12.04 -24.43 -20.70
CA GLY A 20 12.82 -23.29 -20.20
C GLY A 20 11.99 -22.23 -19.44
N LEU A 21 10.67 -22.36 -19.39
CA LEU A 21 9.77 -21.50 -18.62
C LEU A 21 9.54 -22.08 -17.23
N ASN A 22 9.49 -21.22 -16.21
CA ASN A 22 9.03 -21.63 -14.88
C ASN A 22 7.50 -21.73 -14.92
N VAL A 23 6.97 -22.92 -14.60
CA VAL A 23 5.54 -23.24 -14.65
C VAL A 23 5.13 -23.77 -13.29
N ASP A 24 4.07 -23.17 -12.73
CA ASP A 24 3.42 -23.63 -11.51
C ASP A 24 2.06 -24.23 -11.86
N LEU A 25 1.86 -25.50 -11.50
CA LEU A 25 0.61 -26.22 -11.63
C LEU A 25 -0.10 -26.19 -10.27
N VAL A 26 -1.27 -25.57 -10.24
CA VAL A 26 -2.08 -25.38 -9.04
C VAL A 26 -3.48 -25.93 -9.32
N ASN A 27 -3.98 -26.76 -8.42
CA ASN A 27 -5.36 -27.23 -8.49
C ASN A 27 -6.36 -26.08 -8.24
N LEU A 28 -7.49 -26.16 -8.92
CA LEU A 28 -8.64 -25.30 -8.64
C LEU A 28 -9.13 -25.59 -7.23
N ARG A 29 -9.41 -24.51 -6.49
CA ARG A 29 -9.78 -24.65 -5.08
C ARG A 29 -10.85 -23.68 -4.65
N LYS A 30 -11.61 -24.13 -3.67
CA LYS A 30 -12.52 -23.34 -2.86
C LYS A 30 -11.87 -23.06 -1.51
N GLU A 31 -12.05 -21.85 -1.01
CA GLU A 31 -11.56 -21.42 0.31
C GLU A 31 -12.76 -21.29 1.25
N VAL A 32 -12.73 -22.01 2.37
CA VAL A 32 -13.76 -21.97 3.41
C VAL A 32 -13.16 -21.29 4.64
N TYR A 33 -13.80 -20.20 5.06
CA TYR A 33 -13.38 -19.41 6.22
C TYR A 33 -14.32 -19.68 7.39
N ASP A 34 -13.76 -20.13 8.51
CA ASP A 34 -14.50 -20.42 9.75
C ASP A 34 -14.64 -19.20 10.68
N GLY A 35 -14.03 -18.06 10.29
CA GLY A 35 -13.97 -16.83 11.06
C GLY A 35 -13.05 -16.88 12.29
N GLN A 36 -12.38 -18.00 12.56
CA GLN A 36 -11.48 -18.19 13.71
C GLN A 36 -10.01 -18.39 13.29
N SER A 37 -9.77 -19.05 12.16
CA SER A 37 -8.44 -19.32 11.60
C SER A 37 -8.01 -18.23 10.61
N ARG A 38 -6.72 -17.87 10.65
CA ARG A 38 -6.09 -16.97 9.65
C ARG A 38 -5.90 -17.62 8.28
N THR A 39 -6.00 -18.94 8.21
CA THR A 39 -5.81 -19.72 7.00
C THR A 39 -7.11 -20.46 6.69
N PRO A 40 -7.72 -20.24 5.51
CA PRO A 40 -8.92 -20.98 5.15
C PRO A 40 -8.62 -22.47 5.02
N ASP A 41 -9.66 -23.28 5.24
CA ASP A 41 -9.62 -24.64 4.76
C ASP A 41 -9.81 -24.65 3.23
N MET A 42 -8.99 -25.47 2.58
CA MET A 42 -8.94 -25.54 1.12
C MET A 42 -9.56 -26.86 0.68
N GLU A 43 -10.54 -26.75 -0.21
CA GLU A 43 -11.21 -27.89 -0.86
C GLU A 43 -10.99 -27.83 -2.36
N PHE A 44 -11.13 -28.96 -3.06
CA PHE A 44 -11.18 -28.95 -4.52
C PHE A 44 -12.40 -28.15 -4.97
N GLY A 45 -12.16 -27.18 -5.86
CA GLY A 45 -13.20 -26.27 -6.34
C GLY A 45 -13.38 -26.35 -7.84
N THR A 46 -14.52 -25.85 -8.31
CA THR A 46 -14.77 -25.59 -9.73
C THR A 46 -13.96 -24.39 -10.22
N PRO A 47 -13.78 -24.21 -11.56
CA PRO A 47 -13.16 -23.01 -12.11
C PRO A 47 -13.86 -21.72 -11.66
N GLU A 48 -15.19 -21.78 -11.53
CA GLU A 48 -16.02 -20.66 -11.10
C GLU A 48 -15.75 -20.31 -9.62
N GLU A 49 -15.74 -21.29 -8.72
CA GLU A 49 -15.37 -21.08 -7.31
C GLU A 49 -13.95 -20.52 -7.17
N ASP A 50 -13.00 -20.98 -7.99
CA ASP A 50 -11.63 -20.43 -8.01
C ASP A 50 -11.59 -18.98 -8.52
N ALA A 51 -12.45 -18.63 -9.48
CA ALA A 51 -12.58 -17.26 -9.99
C ALA A 51 -13.09 -16.31 -8.89
N PHE A 52 -14.15 -16.71 -8.19
CA PHE A 52 -14.84 -15.85 -7.23
C PHE A 52 -14.06 -15.64 -5.93
N ARG A 53 -13.15 -16.54 -5.55
CA ARG A 53 -12.25 -16.34 -4.40
C ARG A 53 -11.07 -15.39 -4.67
N ARG A 54 -10.91 -14.84 -5.88
CA ARG A 54 -9.76 -13.97 -6.22
C ARG A 54 -9.93 -12.55 -5.73
N ASP A 55 -8.83 -11.81 -5.74
CA ASP A 55 -8.79 -10.41 -5.29
C ASP A 55 -9.50 -9.45 -6.25
N ALA A 56 -9.32 -9.62 -7.57
CA ALA A 56 -9.90 -8.72 -8.58
C ALA A 56 -10.46 -9.48 -9.79
N THR A 57 -11.55 -8.97 -10.37
CA THR A 57 -12.21 -9.51 -11.59
C THR A 57 -11.24 -9.61 -12.77
N VAL A 58 -10.41 -8.58 -12.98
CA VAL A 58 -9.38 -8.56 -14.02
C VAL A 58 -8.28 -9.62 -13.84
N ASN A 59 -8.12 -10.17 -12.63
CA ASN A 59 -7.18 -11.27 -12.33
C ASN A 59 -7.89 -12.64 -12.16
N ALA A 60 -9.21 -12.67 -12.37
CA ALA A 60 -10.05 -13.85 -12.20
C ALA A 60 -10.46 -14.49 -13.55
N MET A 61 -9.86 -14.05 -14.65
CA MET A 61 -10.04 -14.66 -15.96
C MET A 61 -9.08 -15.83 -16.16
N PHE A 62 -9.53 -16.82 -16.92
CA PHE A 62 -8.77 -18.02 -17.27
C PHE A 62 -8.46 -18.03 -18.76
N PHE A 63 -7.41 -18.75 -19.16
CA PHE A 63 -7.17 -19.06 -20.56
C PHE A 63 -7.46 -20.54 -20.79
N HIS A 64 -8.43 -20.84 -21.65
CA HIS A 64 -8.80 -22.20 -21.99
C HIS A 64 -7.83 -22.74 -23.04
N LEU A 65 -6.99 -23.71 -22.66
CA LEU A 65 -5.92 -24.21 -23.53
C LEU A 65 -6.42 -24.86 -24.83
N GLU A 66 -7.48 -25.69 -24.76
CA GLU A 66 -8.01 -26.37 -25.95
C GLU A 66 -8.71 -25.42 -26.92
N LYS A 67 -9.59 -24.55 -26.41
CA LYS A 67 -10.34 -23.57 -27.21
C LYS A 67 -9.53 -22.33 -27.60
N GLN A 68 -8.37 -22.14 -26.99
CA GLN A 68 -7.48 -21.00 -27.18
C GLN A 68 -8.16 -19.63 -26.95
N GLU A 69 -9.05 -19.57 -25.96
CA GLU A 69 -9.82 -18.36 -25.64
C GLU A 69 -9.65 -17.95 -24.18
N VAL A 70 -9.82 -16.66 -23.91
CA VAL A 70 -9.92 -16.15 -22.53
C VAL A 70 -11.37 -16.32 -22.06
N VAL A 71 -11.54 -16.88 -20.86
CA VAL A 71 -12.83 -17.13 -20.24
C VAL A 71 -12.95 -16.27 -18.98
N ASP A 72 -14.06 -15.52 -18.88
CA ASP A 72 -14.39 -14.70 -17.73
C ASP A 72 -15.60 -15.28 -16.99
N LEU A 73 -15.32 -16.10 -15.98
CA LEU A 73 -16.34 -16.75 -15.16
C LEU A 73 -17.02 -15.79 -14.18
N THR A 74 -16.43 -14.62 -13.94
CA THR A 74 -17.06 -13.58 -13.11
C THR A 74 -18.10 -12.77 -13.88
N GLY A 75 -18.09 -12.86 -15.21
CA GLY A 75 -18.91 -12.05 -16.13
C GLY A 75 -18.59 -10.55 -16.13
N ARG A 76 -17.56 -10.11 -15.40
CA ARG A 76 -17.20 -8.69 -15.22
C ARG A 76 -15.77 -8.37 -15.62
N GLY A 77 -14.85 -9.33 -15.62
CA GLY A 77 -13.45 -9.17 -15.94
C GLY A 77 -13.19 -8.46 -17.28
N PHE A 78 -13.85 -8.85 -18.36
CA PHE A 78 -13.66 -8.17 -19.66
C PHE A 78 -14.15 -6.73 -19.65
N LYS A 79 -15.31 -6.48 -19.04
CA LYS A 79 -15.92 -5.14 -18.95
C LYS A 79 -15.08 -4.22 -18.06
N ASP A 80 -14.61 -4.72 -16.92
CA ASP A 80 -13.76 -3.99 -16.00
C ASP A 80 -12.38 -3.72 -16.60
N LEU A 81 -11.81 -4.66 -17.37
CA LEU A 81 -10.58 -4.47 -18.13
C LEU A 81 -10.73 -3.35 -19.16
N ALA A 82 -11.81 -3.37 -19.96
CA ALA A 82 -12.09 -2.33 -20.94
C ALA A 82 -12.34 -0.95 -20.29
N ALA A 83 -13.00 -0.93 -19.13
CA ALA A 83 -13.27 0.28 -18.35
C ALA A 83 -12.08 0.76 -17.52
N ARG A 84 -10.97 0.00 -17.45
CA ARG A 84 -9.81 0.26 -16.58
C ARG A 84 -10.20 0.38 -15.10
N ILE A 85 -11.04 -0.53 -14.63
CA ILE A 85 -11.53 -0.61 -13.25
C ILE A 85 -11.00 -1.89 -12.59
N VAL A 86 -10.60 -1.79 -11.32
CA VAL A 86 -10.34 -2.94 -10.45
C VAL A 86 -11.56 -3.12 -9.54
N ARG A 87 -12.23 -4.26 -9.64
CA ARG A 87 -13.43 -4.64 -8.89
C ARG A 87 -13.22 -6.01 -8.25
N THR A 88 -13.78 -6.25 -7.07
CA THR A 88 -13.77 -7.58 -6.44
C THR A 88 -14.76 -8.52 -7.16
N PRO A 89 -14.46 -9.83 -7.29
CA PRO A 89 -15.41 -10.80 -7.83
C PRO A 89 -16.66 -10.97 -6.95
N LEU A 90 -16.50 -10.94 -5.64
CA LEU A 90 -17.58 -10.98 -4.64
C LEU A 90 -17.80 -9.59 -4.01
N ASP A 91 -18.69 -9.52 -3.03
CA ASP A 91 -18.84 -8.34 -2.19
C ASP A 91 -17.47 -7.93 -1.60
N PRO A 92 -17.10 -6.63 -1.63
CA PRO A 92 -15.81 -6.18 -1.12
C PRO A 92 -15.60 -6.47 0.36
N HIS A 93 -16.64 -6.35 1.20
CA HIS A 93 -16.53 -6.60 2.64
C HIS A 93 -16.20 -8.07 2.89
N GLN A 94 -16.95 -8.98 2.27
CA GLN A 94 -16.63 -10.41 2.31
C GLN A 94 -15.20 -10.67 1.81
N THR A 95 -14.85 -10.14 0.63
CA THR A 95 -13.54 -10.39 0.01
C THR A 95 -12.38 -9.94 0.91
N PHE A 96 -12.52 -8.80 1.59
CA PHE A 96 -11.48 -8.24 2.46
C PHE A 96 -11.49 -8.84 3.86
N MET A 97 -12.62 -9.31 4.37
CA MET A 97 -12.67 -10.01 5.66
C MET A 97 -12.16 -11.44 5.57
N ASP A 98 -12.41 -12.13 4.45
CA ASP A 98 -11.87 -13.46 4.16
C ASP A 98 -10.33 -13.46 4.18
N ASP A 99 -9.68 -12.54 3.47
CA ASP A 99 -8.22 -12.34 3.56
C ASP A 99 -7.91 -10.84 3.52
N PRO A 100 -7.65 -10.20 4.68
CA PRO A 100 -7.36 -8.76 4.73
C PRO A 100 -6.16 -8.34 3.88
N LEU A 101 -5.22 -9.25 3.57
CA LEU A 101 -4.13 -8.94 2.65
C LEU A 101 -4.64 -8.60 1.23
N ARG A 102 -5.83 -9.05 0.85
CA ARG A 102 -6.46 -8.71 -0.44
C ARG A 102 -6.68 -7.22 -0.59
N VAL A 103 -6.81 -6.43 0.49
CA VAL A 103 -6.84 -4.96 0.41
C VAL A 103 -5.57 -4.42 -0.25
N LEU A 104 -4.40 -4.85 0.23
CA LEU A 104 -3.10 -4.41 -0.31
C LEU A 104 -2.87 -4.95 -1.71
N ARG A 105 -3.25 -6.21 -1.97
CA ARG A 105 -3.16 -6.80 -3.32
C ARG A 105 -4.05 -6.06 -4.31
N PHE A 106 -5.25 -5.66 -3.90
CA PHE A 106 -6.20 -4.92 -4.73
C PHE A 106 -5.67 -3.53 -5.09
N ILE A 107 -5.11 -2.81 -4.10
CA ILE A 107 -4.40 -1.54 -4.34
C ILE A 107 -3.23 -1.76 -5.29
N ARG A 108 -2.44 -2.83 -5.11
CA ARG A 108 -1.32 -3.16 -5.98
C ARG A 108 -1.75 -3.44 -7.41
N VAL A 109 -2.85 -4.15 -7.63
CA VAL A 109 -3.38 -4.40 -8.98
C VAL A 109 -3.74 -3.07 -9.66
N SER A 110 -4.38 -2.16 -8.94
CA SER A 110 -4.68 -0.82 -9.44
C SER A 110 -3.43 -0.03 -9.79
N SER A 111 -2.42 0.02 -8.91
CA SER A 111 -1.18 0.74 -9.18
C SER A 111 -0.36 0.10 -10.30
N LYS A 112 -0.33 -1.24 -10.38
CA LYS A 112 0.40 -1.94 -11.43
C LYS A 112 -0.22 -1.69 -12.80
N LEU A 113 -1.54 -1.74 -12.91
CA LEU A 113 -2.26 -1.55 -14.19
C LEU A 113 -2.56 -0.07 -14.52
N GLY A 114 -2.44 0.82 -13.53
CA GLY A 114 -2.90 2.21 -13.65
C GLY A 114 -4.41 2.29 -13.86
N PHE A 115 -5.16 1.47 -13.11
CA PHE A 115 -6.63 1.36 -13.18
C PHE A 115 -7.26 1.99 -11.95
N ALA A 116 -8.50 2.49 -12.07
CA ALA A 116 -9.23 3.04 -10.94
C ALA A 116 -9.82 1.92 -10.06
N LEU A 117 -9.86 2.13 -8.74
CA LEU A 117 -10.57 1.23 -7.83
C LEU A 117 -12.08 1.45 -7.94
N HIS A 118 -12.87 0.37 -7.95
CA HIS A 118 -14.32 0.46 -7.89
C HIS A 118 -14.79 1.12 -6.59
N SER A 119 -15.79 1.99 -6.66
CA SER A 119 -16.25 2.81 -5.53
C SER A 119 -16.69 2.00 -4.31
N ASP A 120 -17.35 0.86 -4.52
CA ASP A 120 -17.78 0.00 -3.42
C ASP A 120 -16.59 -0.58 -2.64
N ALA A 121 -15.51 -0.96 -3.35
CA ALA A 121 -14.30 -1.44 -2.72
C ALA A 121 -13.59 -0.30 -1.96
N THR A 122 -13.50 0.89 -2.56
CA THR A 122 -12.92 2.06 -1.88
C THR A 122 -13.71 2.49 -0.65
N ARG A 123 -15.05 2.37 -0.67
CA ARG A 123 -15.88 2.63 0.51
C ARG A 123 -15.61 1.58 1.60
N CYS A 124 -15.59 0.30 1.24
CA CYS A 124 -15.34 -0.78 2.19
C CYS A 124 -13.95 -0.69 2.84
N MET A 125 -12.90 -0.36 2.07
CA MET A 125 -11.54 -0.21 2.62
C MET A 125 -11.42 0.85 3.73
N LYS A 126 -12.33 1.82 3.79
CA LYS A 126 -12.34 2.88 4.82
C LYS A 126 -12.95 2.42 6.15
N GLU A 127 -13.59 1.27 6.18
CA GLU A 127 -14.28 0.77 7.37
C GLU A 127 -13.27 0.35 8.45
N ASP A 128 -13.60 0.67 9.70
CA ASP A 128 -12.71 0.38 10.84
C ASP A 128 -12.49 -1.12 11.06
N GLU A 129 -13.45 -1.95 10.67
CA GLU A 129 -13.31 -3.41 10.73
C GLU A 129 -12.19 -3.89 9.82
N ILE A 130 -12.11 -3.38 8.59
CA ILE A 130 -11.04 -3.69 7.64
C ILE A 130 -9.67 -3.27 8.19
N ARG A 131 -9.60 -2.09 8.81
CA ARG A 131 -8.37 -1.58 9.44
C ARG A 131 -7.90 -2.49 10.58
N ARG A 132 -8.83 -2.93 11.44
CA ARG A 132 -8.55 -3.88 12.53
C ARG A 132 -8.16 -5.26 12.01
N ALA A 133 -8.84 -5.76 10.99
CA ALA A 133 -8.56 -7.05 10.38
C ALA A 133 -7.15 -7.08 9.77
N LEU A 134 -6.76 -6.03 9.03
CA LEU A 134 -5.41 -5.87 8.51
C LEU A 134 -4.32 -5.89 9.59
N ASP A 135 -4.54 -5.19 10.71
CA ASP A 135 -3.55 -5.12 11.79
C ASP A 135 -3.46 -6.41 12.62
N THR A 136 -4.57 -7.12 12.82
CA THR A 136 -4.63 -8.26 13.77
C THR A 136 -4.53 -9.63 13.10
N MET A 137 -5.00 -9.78 11.85
CA MET A 137 -5.06 -11.07 11.15
C MET A 137 -3.86 -11.31 10.24
N ILE A 138 -3.21 -10.26 9.74
CA ILE A 138 -2.11 -10.37 8.78
C ILE A 138 -0.76 -10.11 9.46
N THR A 139 0.21 -10.97 9.16
CA THR A 139 1.58 -10.78 9.66
C THR A 139 2.26 -9.63 8.96
N ARG A 140 3.18 -8.96 9.67
CA ARG A 140 4.00 -7.88 9.10
C ARG A 140 4.73 -8.30 7.83
N ASP A 141 5.33 -9.49 7.80
CA ASP A 141 6.03 -10.01 6.61
C ASP A 141 5.15 -9.98 5.35
N ARG A 142 3.88 -10.40 5.48
CA ARG A 142 2.95 -10.44 4.34
C ARG A 142 2.59 -9.04 3.87
N ILE A 143 2.38 -8.10 4.79
CA ILE A 143 2.19 -6.67 4.46
C ILE A 143 3.41 -6.14 3.70
N ASN A 144 4.62 -6.46 4.17
CA ASN A 144 5.86 -5.95 3.60
C ASN A 144 6.10 -6.46 2.19
N ILE A 145 5.88 -7.75 1.96
CA ILE A 145 6.01 -8.34 0.63
C ILE A 145 5.11 -7.62 -0.38
N GLU A 146 3.85 -7.34 -0.05
CA GLU A 146 2.95 -6.62 -0.95
C GLU A 146 3.32 -5.13 -1.08
N LEU A 147 3.75 -4.48 0.00
CA LEU A 147 4.19 -3.09 -0.01
C LEU A 147 5.44 -2.87 -0.89
N PHE A 148 6.47 -3.70 -0.73
CA PHE A 148 7.69 -3.60 -1.55
C PHE A 148 7.42 -3.90 -3.02
N LYS A 149 6.46 -4.78 -3.35
CA LYS A 149 6.00 -4.96 -4.73
C LYS A 149 5.37 -3.67 -5.26
N MET A 150 4.48 -3.02 -4.50
CA MET A 150 3.86 -1.74 -4.89
C MET A 150 4.90 -0.62 -5.11
N MET A 151 5.94 -0.56 -4.27
CA MET A 151 7.03 0.43 -4.40
C MET A 151 7.86 0.25 -5.68
N ARG A 152 7.88 -0.97 -6.24
CA ARG A 152 8.60 -1.31 -7.48
C ARG A 152 7.72 -1.30 -8.72
N ASP A 153 6.41 -1.14 -8.55
CA ASP A 153 5.46 -1.02 -9.67
C ASP A 153 5.51 0.38 -10.29
N THR A 154 5.07 0.49 -11.56
CA THR A 154 5.14 1.72 -12.37
C THR A 154 4.40 2.92 -11.76
N HIS A 155 3.34 2.70 -10.98
CA HIS A 155 2.55 3.76 -10.35
C HIS A 155 2.57 3.68 -8.82
N ALA A 156 3.74 3.52 -8.20
CA ALA A 156 3.91 3.48 -6.74
C ALA A 156 3.22 4.66 -6.01
N ALA A 157 3.27 5.87 -6.57
CA ALA A 157 2.59 7.04 -6.02
C ALA A 157 1.06 6.83 -5.87
N ALA A 158 0.43 6.17 -6.85
CA ALA A 158 -1.01 5.88 -6.81
C ALA A 158 -1.35 4.86 -5.72
N ALA A 159 -0.48 3.86 -5.49
CA ALA A 159 -0.65 2.93 -4.36
C ALA A 159 -0.65 3.67 -3.02
N PHE A 160 0.29 4.59 -2.83
CA PHE A 160 0.38 5.41 -1.61
C PHE A 160 -0.83 6.33 -1.45
N GLN A 161 -1.31 6.91 -2.56
CA GLN A 161 -2.54 7.68 -2.57
C GLN A 161 -3.76 6.85 -2.15
N HIS A 162 -3.93 5.63 -2.68
CA HIS A 162 -5.03 4.76 -2.27
C HIS A 162 -4.93 4.33 -0.81
N ILE A 163 -3.73 4.05 -0.30
CA ILE A 163 -3.51 3.77 1.13
C ILE A 163 -3.93 4.98 1.98
N PHE A 164 -3.58 6.19 1.54
CA PHE A 164 -3.93 7.42 2.24
C PHE A 164 -5.44 7.62 2.22
N GLU A 165 -6.07 7.68 1.04
CA GLU A 165 -7.49 7.94 0.86
C GLU A 165 -8.39 6.93 1.58
N SER A 166 -7.94 5.67 1.68
CA SER A 166 -8.63 4.59 2.40
C SER A 166 -8.34 4.57 3.91
N ASN A 167 -7.56 5.52 4.44
CA ASN A 167 -7.18 5.60 5.86
C ASN A 167 -6.45 4.34 6.39
N LEU A 168 -5.62 3.75 5.52
CA LEU A 168 -4.88 2.51 5.79
C LEU A 168 -3.43 2.77 6.24
N TYR A 169 -2.99 4.03 6.36
CA TYR A 169 -1.62 4.34 6.79
C TYR A 169 -1.27 3.67 8.11
N THR A 170 -2.13 3.84 9.12
CA THR A 170 -1.86 3.30 10.46
C THR A 170 -1.68 1.79 10.42
N PRO A 171 -2.63 0.94 9.99
CA PRO A 171 -2.43 -0.52 10.03
C PRO A 171 -1.26 -1.02 9.16
N ILE A 172 -0.77 -0.25 8.18
CA ILE A 172 0.34 -0.64 7.31
C ILE A 172 1.70 -0.26 7.91
N PHE A 173 1.86 0.99 8.32
CA PHE A 173 3.15 1.55 8.73
C PHE A 173 3.34 1.63 10.25
N LEU A 174 2.27 1.47 11.01
CA LEU A 174 2.25 1.49 12.48
C LEU A 174 1.38 0.35 13.00
N ARG A 175 1.41 0.10 14.30
CA ARG A 175 0.37 -0.72 14.94
C ARG A 175 -0.78 0.14 15.42
N LEU A 176 -2.00 -0.41 15.40
CA LEU A 176 -3.16 0.27 16.01
C LEU A 176 -3.03 0.41 17.53
N ASP A 177 -2.29 -0.50 18.17
CA ASP A 177 -1.96 -0.51 19.59
C ASP A 177 -0.58 0.09 19.92
N SER A 178 0.07 0.75 18.95
CA SER A 178 1.42 1.29 19.16
C SER A 178 1.41 2.47 20.15
N PRO A 179 2.28 2.47 21.18
CA PRO A 179 2.48 3.65 22.05
C PRO A 179 2.91 4.91 21.29
N LEU A 180 3.59 4.74 20.15
CA LEU A 180 3.95 5.83 19.26
C LEU A 180 2.70 6.52 18.69
N LEU A 181 1.67 5.75 18.35
CA LEU A 181 0.40 6.29 17.86
C LEU A 181 -0.29 7.15 18.92
N ASP A 182 -0.28 6.73 20.19
CA ASP A 182 -0.87 7.51 21.28
C ASP A 182 -0.08 8.77 21.59
N THR A 183 1.25 8.70 21.46
CA THR A 183 2.09 9.90 21.59
C THR A 183 1.85 10.86 20.42
N LEU A 184 1.72 10.37 19.20
CA LEU A 184 1.38 11.19 18.02
C LEU A 184 0.04 11.90 18.20
N LYS A 185 -0.99 11.22 18.72
CA LYS A 185 -2.29 11.82 19.03
C LYS A 185 -2.18 12.92 20.09
N THR A 186 -1.30 12.73 21.08
CA THR A 186 -1.12 13.67 22.20
C THR A 186 -0.33 14.91 21.82
N GLU A 187 0.83 14.72 21.17
CA GLU A 187 1.75 15.79 20.77
C GLU A 187 1.22 16.58 19.58
N PHE A 188 0.42 15.94 18.73
CA PHE A 188 -0.15 16.59 17.57
C PHE A 188 -1.65 16.30 17.43
N PRO A 189 -2.50 16.90 18.26
CA PRO A 189 -3.94 16.64 18.25
C PRO A 189 -4.58 16.90 16.87
N ILE A 190 -4.16 17.95 16.15
CA ILE A 190 -4.63 18.26 14.78
C ILE A 190 -4.19 17.19 13.76
N LEU A 191 -3.06 16.55 14.03
CA LEU A 191 -2.45 15.47 13.26
C LEU A 191 -2.84 14.09 13.86
N GLY A 192 -3.91 14.00 14.64
CA GLY A 192 -4.24 12.77 15.36
C GLY A 192 -5.72 12.60 15.63
N LEU A 193 -6.56 13.50 15.11
CA LEU A 193 -8.00 13.40 15.26
C LEU A 193 -8.52 12.14 14.52
N PRO A 194 -9.04 11.13 15.23
CA PRO A 194 -9.77 10.03 14.59
C PRO A 194 -11.03 10.51 13.84
N THR A 195 -11.44 11.77 14.01
CA THR A 195 -12.64 12.38 13.41
C THR A 195 -12.42 13.06 12.06
N SER A 196 -11.20 13.11 11.51
CA SER A 196 -10.96 13.60 10.13
C SER A 196 -9.99 12.71 9.36
N PRO A 197 -10.41 11.49 8.98
CA PRO A 197 -9.68 10.71 7.99
C PRO A 197 -9.66 11.44 6.63
N PRO A 198 -8.55 11.35 5.87
CA PRO A 198 -7.41 10.47 6.09
C PRO A 198 -6.21 11.12 6.81
N TRP A 199 -5.58 10.33 7.71
CA TRP A 199 -4.36 10.65 8.46
C TRP A 199 -3.18 9.78 7.95
N PRO A 200 -1.92 10.27 7.84
CA PRO A 200 -1.42 11.61 8.09
C PRO A 200 -1.65 12.64 6.99
N MET A 201 -2.18 13.82 7.33
CA MET A 201 -2.47 14.88 6.35
C MET A 201 -1.23 15.41 5.61
N THR A 202 -0.05 15.30 6.21
CA THR A 202 1.23 15.71 5.60
C THR A 202 1.83 14.65 4.68
N TRP A 203 1.35 13.41 4.76
CA TRP A 203 1.92 12.29 4.02
C TRP A 203 1.84 12.43 2.49
N PRO A 204 0.72 12.94 1.90
CA PRO A 204 0.65 13.23 0.48
C PRO A 204 1.82 14.03 -0.07
N ARG A 205 2.29 15.04 0.65
CA ARG A 205 3.41 15.86 0.20
C ARG A 205 4.69 15.05 0.06
N ALA A 206 4.96 14.15 1.00
CA ALA A 206 6.18 13.37 1.01
C ALA A 206 6.25 12.41 -0.19
N TYR A 207 5.19 11.63 -0.41
CA TYR A 207 5.19 10.65 -1.49
C TYR A 207 4.98 11.30 -2.87
N GLN A 208 4.26 12.42 -2.96
CA GLN A 208 4.11 13.18 -4.22
C GLN A 208 5.41 13.89 -4.61
N LEU A 209 6.14 14.45 -3.65
CA LEU A 209 7.45 15.05 -3.91
C LEU A 209 8.43 14.00 -4.45
N LEU A 210 8.49 12.83 -3.82
CA LEU A 210 9.33 11.73 -4.33
C LEU A 210 8.90 11.31 -5.74
N ALA A 211 7.59 11.16 -5.98
CA ALA A 211 7.06 10.82 -7.31
C ALA A 211 7.44 11.86 -8.38
N TYR A 212 7.44 13.14 -8.01
CA TYR A 212 7.90 14.22 -8.88
C TYR A 212 9.40 14.10 -9.16
N LEU A 213 10.24 13.98 -8.12
CA LEU A 213 11.69 13.89 -8.25
C LEU A 213 12.15 12.67 -9.07
N LEU A 214 11.45 11.55 -8.96
CA LEU A 214 11.73 10.34 -9.76
C LEU A 214 11.46 10.52 -11.26
N LYS A 215 10.75 11.57 -11.66
CA LYS A 215 10.48 11.91 -13.07
C LYS A 215 11.14 13.21 -13.51
N ASP A 216 11.70 13.96 -12.57
CA ASP A 216 12.27 15.28 -12.79
C ASP A 216 13.64 15.19 -13.47
N SER A 217 13.89 16.04 -14.46
CA SER A 217 15.14 16.02 -15.24
C SER A 217 16.22 16.96 -14.68
N SER A 218 16.03 17.54 -13.49
CA SER A 218 17.05 18.38 -12.87
C SER A 218 18.21 17.54 -12.33
N ASN A 219 19.28 18.21 -11.89
CA ASN A 219 20.41 17.55 -11.24
C ASN A 219 19.99 16.73 -10.01
N ILE A 220 18.99 17.19 -9.25
CA ILE A 220 18.48 16.46 -8.09
C ILE A 220 17.66 15.26 -8.55
N GLY A 221 16.83 15.42 -9.57
CA GLY A 221 16.07 14.31 -10.15
C GLY A 221 16.98 13.21 -10.70
N ASN A 222 18.04 13.58 -11.43
CA ASN A 222 19.04 12.64 -11.94
C ASN A 222 19.79 11.91 -10.82
N LEU A 223 20.13 12.60 -9.73
CA LEU A 223 20.73 11.97 -8.55
C LEU A 223 19.79 10.94 -7.92
N ILE A 224 18.51 11.27 -7.79
CA ILE A 224 17.48 10.39 -7.22
C ILE A 224 17.20 9.18 -8.14
N GLN A 225 17.17 9.38 -9.46
CA GLN A 225 16.96 8.31 -10.44
C GLN A 225 18.16 7.37 -10.57
N SER A 226 19.37 7.84 -10.21
CA SER A 226 20.58 7.00 -10.17
C SER A 226 20.62 6.03 -8.99
N GLU A 227 19.70 6.15 -8.04
CA GLU A 227 19.60 5.24 -6.90
C GLU A 227 19.04 3.88 -7.34
N GLU A 228 19.83 2.81 -7.16
CA GLU A 228 19.42 1.45 -7.52
C GLU A 228 18.25 0.93 -6.66
N ASN A 229 18.06 1.49 -5.46
CA ASN A 229 17.07 1.05 -4.48
C ASN A 229 15.96 2.08 -4.28
N VAL A 230 15.18 2.33 -5.33
CA VAL A 230 14.05 3.28 -5.31
C VAL A 230 13.03 2.98 -4.20
N ASP A 231 12.85 1.70 -3.84
CA ASP A 231 12.01 1.28 -2.73
C ASP A 231 12.46 1.82 -1.37
N HIS A 232 13.77 2.01 -1.14
CA HIS A 232 14.27 2.69 0.08
C HIS A 232 13.78 4.13 0.17
N LEU A 233 13.73 4.84 -0.97
CA LEU A 233 13.23 6.21 -1.02
C LEU A 233 11.73 6.24 -0.67
N TRP A 234 10.95 5.28 -1.17
CA TRP A 234 9.55 5.13 -0.82
C TRP A 234 9.33 4.81 0.66
N VAL A 235 10.19 4.00 1.28
CA VAL A 235 10.17 3.76 2.73
C VAL A 235 10.43 5.07 3.50
N MET A 236 11.39 5.89 3.08
CA MET A 236 11.62 7.20 3.70
C MET A 236 10.41 8.13 3.54
N ALA A 237 9.80 8.17 2.35
CA ALA A 237 8.57 8.92 2.12
C ALA A 237 7.39 8.40 2.97
N ALA A 238 7.32 7.09 3.22
CA ALA A 238 6.31 6.47 4.08
C ALA A 238 6.40 6.98 5.53
N TYR A 239 7.61 7.10 6.08
CA TYR A 239 7.83 7.51 7.48
C TYR A 239 8.08 9.01 7.68
N ALA A 240 8.12 9.80 6.60
CA ALA A 240 8.27 11.25 6.66
C ALA A 240 7.28 11.97 7.62
N PRO A 241 6.00 11.56 7.76
CA PRO A 241 5.08 12.21 8.71
C PRO A 241 5.54 12.15 10.17
N ILE A 242 6.34 11.15 10.54
CA ILE A 242 6.79 10.88 11.91
C ILE A 242 8.12 11.61 12.20
N ALA A 243 8.78 12.14 11.16
CA ALA A 243 10.07 12.82 11.29
C ALA A 243 10.05 14.08 12.17
N GLY A 244 8.88 14.65 12.42
CA GLY A 244 8.70 15.75 13.39
C GLY A 244 9.02 15.39 14.85
N LEU A 245 9.07 14.10 15.21
CA LEU A 245 9.31 13.61 16.58
C LEU A 245 10.80 13.52 17.00
N ARG A 246 11.68 14.13 16.21
CA ARG A 246 13.16 14.02 16.18
C ARG A 246 13.90 13.93 17.52
N GLN A 247 13.44 14.60 18.59
CA GLN A 247 14.27 14.76 19.80
C GLN A 247 13.88 13.88 20.99
N LYS A 248 12.65 13.38 21.08
CA LYS A 248 12.21 12.55 22.21
C LYS A 248 11.99 11.08 21.84
N MET A 249 11.68 10.79 20.57
CA MET A 249 11.15 9.48 20.17
C MET A 249 11.76 8.90 18.90
N LEU A 250 12.89 9.43 18.42
CA LEU A 250 13.57 8.92 17.22
C LEU A 250 13.82 7.41 17.30
N GLY A 251 14.32 6.93 18.44
CA GLY A 251 14.56 5.49 18.65
C GLY A 251 13.29 4.65 18.56
N GLN A 252 12.18 5.13 19.15
CA GLN A 252 10.89 4.43 19.09
C GLN A 252 10.28 4.47 17.70
N ALA A 253 10.40 5.58 16.96
CA ALA A 253 9.93 5.70 15.58
C ALA A 253 10.69 4.76 14.64
N VAL A 254 12.03 4.68 14.78
CA VAL A 254 12.86 3.76 13.99
C VAL A 254 12.59 2.31 14.37
N GLN A 255 12.42 2.02 15.66
CA GLN A 255 12.06 0.68 16.13
C GLN A 255 10.70 0.25 15.59
N GLU A 256 9.67 1.09 15.74
CA GLU A 256 8.33 0.82 15.20
C GLU A 256 8.40 0.63 13.68
N ALA A 257 9.13 1.46 12.95
CA ALA A 257 9.28 1.31 11.51
C ALA A 257 9.95 -0.01 11.13
N THR A 258 11.00 -0.38 11.86
CA THR A 258 11.74 -1.63 11.68
C THR A 258 10.88 -2.84 12.01
N THR A 259 10.05 -2.76 13.05
CA THR A 259 9.15 -3.85 13.48
C THR A 259 7.93 -3.96 12.57
N ALA A 260 7.31 -2.84 12.21
CA ALA A 260 6.13 -2.77 11.36
C ALA A 260 6.46 -3.28 9.95
N LEU A 261 7.58 -2.83 9.37
CA LEU A 261 7.99 -3.22 8.04
C LEU A 261 9.05 -4.33 7.97
N ARG A 262 9.42 -4.96 9.10
CA ARG A 262 10.50 -5.96 9.20
C ARG A 262 11.71 -5.59 8.33
N LEU A 263 12.14 -4.33 8.45
CA LEU A 263 13.11 -3.76 7.54
C LEU A 263 14.48 -4.46 7.71
N PRO A 264 15.19 -4.77 6.62
CA PRO A 264 16.60 -5.13 6.67
C PRO A 264 17.42 -4.04 7.38
N THR A 265 18.45 -4.44 8.12
CA THR A 265 19.30 -3.55 8.93
C THR A 265 19.81 -2.32 8.16
N LYS A 266 20.19 -2.51 6.89
CA LYS A 266 20.64 -1.42 6.00
C LYS A 266 19.56 -0.35 5.82
N ILE A 267 18.30 -0.75 5.61
CA ILE A 267 17.18 0.19 5.43
C ILE A 267 16.85 0.89 6.74
N SER A 268 16.87 0.17 7.87
CA SER A 268 16.65 0.77 9.19
C SER A 268 17.67 1.86 9.52
N GLN A 269 18.96 1.62 9.22
CA GLN A 269 20.01 2.62 9.42
C GLN A 269 19.84 3.84 8.50
N LEU A 270 19.49 3.62 7.24
CA LEU A 270 19.19 4.71 6.30
C LEU A 270 18.01 5.54 6.80
N LEU A 271 16.94 4.89 7.25
CA LEU A 271 15.77 5.54 7.81
C LEU A 271 16.12 6.34 9.08
N GLU A 272 16.89 5.77 10.00
CA GLU A 272 17.36 6.47 11.20
C GLU A 272 18.13 7.74 10.82
N ASN A 273 19.08 7.64 9.88
CA ASN A 273 19.86 8.77 9.41
C ASN A 273 18.97 9.83 8.75
N ALA A 274 18.00 9.42 7.94
CA ALA A 274 17.05 10.33 7.30
C ALA A 274 16.21 11.08 8.33
N LEU A 275 15.62 10.37 9.30
CA LEU A 275 14.81 10.95 10.37
C LEU A 275 15.64 11.85 11.31
N ARG A 276 16.90 11.48 11.60
CA ARG A 276 17.84 12.27 12.41
C ARG A 276 18.19 13.59 11.75
N ASN A 277 18.38 13.59 10.43
CA ASN A 277 18.77 14.76 9.64
C ASN A 277 17.58 15.53 9.08
N PHE A 278 16.36 15.04 9.24
CA PHE A 278 15.16 15.76 8.84
C PHE A 278 15.09 17.12 9.55
N ILE A 279 15.04 18.18 8.76
CA ILE A 279 14.78 19.53 9.24
C ILE A 279 13.36 19.88 8.81
N PRO A 280 12.41 19.92 9.74
CA PRO A 280 11.07 20.30 9.39
C PRO A 280 11.04 21.73 8.87
N PHE A 281 10.27 21.98 7.81
CA PHE A 281 10.16 23.32 7.22
C PHE A 281 9.72 24.38 8.24
N TRP A 282 8.90 24.01 9.24
CA TRP A 282 8.47 24.92 10.30
C TRP A 282 9.60 25.42 11.23
N ARG A 283 10.77 24.77 11.25
CA ARG A 283 11.95 25.30 11.97
C ARG A 283 12.56 26.53 11.29
N PHE A 284 12.34 26.67 9.99
CA PHE A 284 12.67 27.88 9.23
C PHE A 284 11.55 28.92 9.28
N TRP A 285 10.40 28.57 9.86
CA TRP A 285 9.20 29.42 9.96
C TRP A 285 9.19 30.32 11.21
N THR A 286 9.77 29.87 12.33
CA THR A 286 9.83 30.63 13.59
C THR A 286 10.48 32.03 13.45
N PRO A 287 11.54 32.23 12.63
CA PRO A 287 12.07 33.57 12.37
C PRO A 287 11.19 34.45 11.47
N LEU A 288 10.30 33.85 10.66
CA LEU A 288 9.44 34.58 9.71
C LEU A 288 8.17 35.14 10.36
N GLN A 289 7.75 34.63 11.53
CA GLN A 289 6.60 35.16 12.27
C GLN A 289 6.82 36.56 12.85
N HIS A 290 8.08 37.01 12.98
CA HIS A 290 8.38 38.38 13.39
C HIS A 290 8.24 39.41 12.26
N ASN A 291 8.07 38.96 11.01
CA ASN A 291 7.79 39.86 9.88
C ASN A 291 6.34 39.67 9.44
N GLN A 292 5.45 40.50 9.99
CA GLN A 292 4.02 40.46 9.69
C GLN A 292 3.79 40.64 8.17
N ARG A 293 2.99 39.72 7.59
CA ARG A 293 2.31 39.86 6.29
C ARG A 293 3.20 39.96 5.05
N SER A 294 4.03 38.94 4.80
CA SER A 294 4.57 38.73 3.44
C SER A 294 3.55 37.99 2.55
N PRO A 295 3.34 38.37 1.28
CA PRO A 295 2.52 37.61 0.33
C PRO A 295 2.93 36.13 0.18
N ILE A 296 4.21 35.84 0.44
CA ILE A 296 4.76 34.48 0.46
C ILE A 296 4.16 33.65 1.62
N HIS A 297 3.86 34.29 2.75
CA HIS A 297 3.25 33.65 3.92
C HIS A 297 1.81 33.21 3.63
N GLU A 298 1.01 34.02 2.95
CA GLU A 298 -0.36 33.64 2.56
C GLU A 298 -0.37 32.57 1.45
N ALA A 299 0.52 32.68 0.46
CA ALA A 299 0.66 31.67 -0.59
C ALA A 299 1.13 30.31 -0.03
N LEU A 300 2.03 30.31 0.95
CA LEU A 300 2.48 29.09 1.63
C LEU A 300 1.42 28.49 2.55
N LEU A 301 0.64 29.29 3.27
CA LEU A 301 -0.51 28.77 4.04
C LEU A 301 -1.58 28.20 3.12
N ALA A 302 -1.85 28.85 1.99
CA ALA A 302 -2.73 28.31 0.96
C ALA A 302 -2.19 26.98 0.41
N TRP A 303 -0.88 26.83 0.19
CA TRP A 303 -0.27 25.55 -0.23
C TRP A 303 -0.23 24.49 0.89
N LEU A 304 -0.01 24.91 2.14
CA LEU A 304 0.07 24.04 3.33
C LEU A 304 -1.30 23.54 3.82
N PHE A 305 -2.40 24.19 3.44
CA PHE A 305 -3.77 23.83 3.85
C PHE A 305 -4.74 23.64 2.67
N ALA A 306 -4.28 23.78 1.42
CA ALA A 306 -5.10 23.42 0.26
C ALA A 306 -5.43 21.91 0.29
N PRO A 307 -6.71 21.53 0.18
CA PRO A 307 -7.08 20.17 -0.18
C PRO A 307 -6.43 19.88 -1.55
N GLY A 308 -5.78 18.72 -1.66
CA GLY A 308 -4.89 18.35 -2.76
C GLY A 308 -5.29 18.98 -4.09
N ALA A 309 -4.44 19.88 -4.59
CA ALA A 309 -4.56 20.39 -5.93
C ALA A 309 -4.50 19.18 -6.86
N GLN A 310 -5.64 18.84 -7.47
CA GLN A 310 -5.68 18.05 -8.68
C GLN A 310 -4.75 18.77 -9.67
N LEU A 311 -3.54 18.24 -9.84
CA LEU A 311 -2.69 18.59 -10.97
C LEU A 311 -3.38 17.99 -12.19
N GLY A 312 -4.32 18.77 -12.71
CA GLY A 312 -5.10 18.46 -13.88
C GLY A 312 -4.18 18.12 -15.04
N ALA A 313 -4.59 17.10 -15.77
CA ALA A 313 -4.17 16.84 -17.12
C ALA A 313 -4.12 18.16 -17.90
N ARG A 314 -2.92 18.55 -18.33
CA ARG A 314 -2.77 19.42 -19.49
C ARG A 314 -2.29 18.54 -20.63
N LYS A 315 -3.26 18.36 -21.55
CA LYS A 315 -3.24 17.91 -22.94
C LYS A 315 -1.92 17.35 -23.48
#